data_AF-A0A820C3J0-F1
#
_entry.id   AF-A0A820C3J0-F1
#
_cell.length_a   1.000
_cell.length_b   1.000
_cell.length_c   1.000
_cell.angle_alpha   90.00
_cell.angle_beta   90.00
_cell.angle_gamma   90.00
#
_symmetry.space_group_name_H-M   'P 1'
#
loop_
_entity.id
_entity.type
_entity.pdbx_description
1 polymer ?
#
loop_
_entity_poly.entity_id
_entity_poly.type
_entity_poly.pdbx_seq_one_letter_code
_entity_poly.pdbx_strand_id
1 'polypeptide(L)'
;MGNSLIIKERNKNNNEEITLIWLDCKMNAVDHVDDTKKRLYYINDYVVFFTELESCIKYMESIHNEKILLISSISDITQILTQIENLSQIDSIFIFNWEQKFDDCPILKHSKIIGIFNDFDMLSVSIEKQIEFLNEHFQTFSFFDQNEHFIKDLSKHTADLLWYQLYHDVLCQSTYITEDALQTMIHEYRSSYRENSKAIETIENFAREYRPDDALQWYLKKHFSIE
;
A
#
# COMPACT_ATOMS: atom_id res chain seq x y z
N MET A 1 16.70 26.47 18.09
CA MET A 1 15.28 26.69 17.75
C MET A 1 15.22 26.67 16.23
N GLY A 2 15.13 25.53 15.55
CA GLY A 2 14.21 24.43 15.77
C GLY A 2 13.12 24.50 14.71
N ASN A 3 13.50 24.55 13.43
CA ASN A 3 12.58 24.47 12.29
C ASN A 3 12.69 23.07 11.70
N SER A 4 11.92 22.15 12.27
CA SER A 4 11.56 20.88 11.65
C SER A 4 10.73 21.16 10.42
N LEU A 5 11.30 21.00 9.23
CA LEU A 5 10.52 20.91 8.00
C LEU A 5 10.03 19.46 7.88
N ILE A 6 9.02 19.13 8.69
CA ILE A 6 8.07 18.10 8.30
C ILE A 6 7.37 18.69 7.07
N ILE A 7 7.62 18.17 5.87
CA ILE A 7 6.66 18.33 4.77
C ILE A 7 5.44 17.54 5.22
N LYS A 8 4.58 18.23 5.95
CA LYS A 8 3.34 17.73 6.51
C LYS A 8 2.28 17.86 5.43
N GLU A 9 2.22 16.89 4.53
CA GLU A 9 1.01 16.54 3.80
C GLU A 9 0.75 15.08 4.16
N ARG A 10 -0.32 14.66 4.84
CA ARG A 10 -1.57 15.25 5.34
C ARG A 10 -2.08 14.25 6.40
N ASN A 11 -2.97 14.65 7.31
CA ASN A 11 -3.72 13.69 8.11
C ASN A 11 -4.57 12.80 7.18
N LYS A 12 -4.10 11.59 6.90
CA LYS A 12 -4.92 10.47 6.47
C LYS A 12 -4.42 9.29 7.28
N ASN A 13 -5.32 8.64 8.02
CA ASN A 13 -5.03 7.29 8.45
C ASN A 13 -4.75 6.50 7.16
N ASN A 14 -3.68 5.73 7.14
CA ASN A 14 -3.51 4.78 6.06
C ASN A 14 -4.68 3.79 6.14
N ASN A 15 -5.45 3.69 5.06
CA ASN A 15 -6.54 2.73 4.96
C ASN A 15 -6.09 1.48 4.18
N GLU A 16 -4.84 1.46 3.72
CA GLU A 16 -4.23 0.42 2.91
C GLU A 16 -3.42 -0.53 3.80
N GLU A 17 -3.23 -1.77 3.35
CA GLU A 17 -2.40 -2.76 4.06
C GLU A 17 -0.89 -2.53 3.85
N ILE A 18 -0.53 -1.65 2.91
CA ILE A 18 0.86 -1.35 2.50
C ILE A 18 1.15 0.14 2.59
N THR A 19 2.21 0.50 3.31
CA THR A 19 2.80 1.85 3.30
C THR A 19 4.09 1.86 2.49
N LEU A 20 4.20 2.75 1.50
CA LEU A 20 5.45 3.03 0.79
C LEU A 20 6.18 4.19 1.47
N ILE A 21 7.42 3.97 1.92
CA ILE A 21 8.25 4.99 2.55
C ILE A 21 9.43 5.32 1.66
N TRP A 22 9.64 6.61 1.38
CA TRP A 22 10.85 7.10 0.72
C TRP A 22 11.70 7.89 1.71
N LEU A 23 12.91 7.41 1.98
CA LEU A 23 13.89 8.06 2.84
C LEU A 23 15.07 8.55 2.00
N ASP A 24 15.24 9.86 1.93
CA ASP A 24 16.40 10.47 1.27
C ASP A 24 16.85 11.71 2.04
N CYS A 25 17.96 11.59 2.74
CA CYS A 25 18.52 12.69 3.54
C CYS A 25 19.04 13.86 2.68
N LYS A 26 19.15 13.67 1.35
CA LYS A 26 19.64 14.67 0.39
C LYS A 26 18.53 15.25 -0.48
N MET A 27 17.28 14.86 -0.26
CA MET A 27 16.11 15.21 -1.08
C MET A 27 15.91 16.72 -1.28
N ASN A 28 16.31 17.56 -0.32
CA ASN A 28 16.14 19.02 -0.39
C ASN A 28 17.08 19.74 -1.39
N ALA A 29 17.93 19.01 -2.11
CA ALA A 29 18.98 19.59 -2.96
C ALA A 29 18.71 19.48 -4.48
N VAL A 30 17.62 18.86 -4.95
CA VAL A 30 17.46 18.49 -6.36
C VAL A 30 16.08 18.85 -6.93
N ASP A 31 16.06 19.43 -8.14
CA ASP A 31 14.86 19.84 -8.91
C ASP A 31 13.95 18.67 -9.38
N HIS A 32 14.31 17.40 -9.11
CA HIS A 32 13.62 16.20 -9.61
C HIS A 32 12.60 15.60 -8.63
N VAL A 33 12.45 16.20 -7.44
CA VAL A 33 11.62 15.66 -6.35
C VAL A 33 10.14 15.56 -6.74
N ASP A 34 9.61 16.53 -7.49
CA ASP A 34 8.19 16.56 -7.84
C ASP A 34 7.80 15.48 -8.86
N ASP A 35 8.70 15.15 -9.78
CA ASP A 35 8.46 14.08 -10.74
C ASP A 35 8.55 12.71 -10.06
N THR A 36 9.52 12.49 -9.18
CA THR A 36 9.62 11.26 -8.38
C THR A 36 8.37 11.05 -7.51
N LYS A 37 7.88 12.11 -6.84
CA LYS A 37 6.65 12.04 -6.04
C LYS A 37 5.45 11.59 -6.86
N LYS A 38 5.20 12.23 -8.01
CA LYS A 38 4.07 11.88 -8.89
C LYS A 38 4.12 10.43 -9.33
N ARG A 39 5.31 9.93 -9.66
CA ARG A 39 5.48 8.55 -10.10
C ARG A 39 5.26 7.55 -8.97
N LEU A 40 5.66 7.86 -7.74
CA LEU A 40 5.40 6.99 -6.58
C LEU A 40 3.90 6.97 -6.22
N TYR A 41 3.22 8.12 -6.26
CA TYR A 41 1.77 8.18 -6.04
C TYR A 41 0.96 7.47 -7.14
N TYR A 42 1.54 7.27 -8.32
CA TYR A 42 0.94 6.44 -9.35
C TYR A 42 1.03 4.93 -9.02
N ILE A 43 2.07 4.54 -8.27
CA ILE A 43 2.33 3.14 -7.91
C ILE A 43 1.56 2.75 -6.65
N ASN A 44 1.58 3.59 -5.60
CA ASN A 44 0.88 3.35 -4.35
C ASN A 44 0.17 4.63 -3.89
N ASP A 45 -1.05 4.49 -3.37
CA ASP A 45 -1.88 5.58 -2.88
C ASP A 45 -1.32 6.24 -1.62
N TYR A 46 -0.64 5.46 -0.77
CA TYR A 46 -0.07 5.94 0.48
C TYR A 46 1.46 5.93 0.46
N VAL A 47 2.04 7.09 0.10
CA VAL A 47 3.49 7.32 0.06
C VAL A 47 3.89 8.38 1.08
N VAL A 48 4.86 8.04 1.93
CA VAL A 48 5.40 8.94 2.97
C VAL A 48 6.87 9.25 2.70
N PHE A 49 7.23 10.52 2.74
CA PHE A 49 8.59 10.99 2.46
C PHE A 49 9.28 11.46 3.74
N PHE A 50 10.52 11.04 3.94
CA PHE A 50 11.37 11.47 5.05
C PHE A 50 12.72 11.99 4.54
N THR A 51 13.15 13.10 5.13
CA THR A 51 14.51 13.66 4.95
C THR A 51 15.39 13.48 6.19
N GLU A 52 14.81 13.00 7.29
CA GLU A 52 15.48 12.83 8.58
C GLU A 52 15.36 11.37 9.03
N LEU A 53 16.50 10.74 9.35
CA LEU A 53 16.57 9.34 9.75
C LEU A 53 15.73 9.04 11.01
N GLU A 54 15.90 9.83 12.07
CA GLU A 54 15.23 9.60 13.36
C GLU A 54 13.69 9.69 13.24
N SER A 55 13.22 10.68 12.48
CA SER A 55 11.80 10.88 12.21
C SER A 55 11.20 9.71 11.43
N CYS A 56 11.95 9.16 10.46
CA CYS A 56 11.56 7.99 9.69
C CYS A 56 11.46 6.73 10.57
N ILE A 57 12.48 6.46 11.39
CA ILE A 57 12.50 5.28 12.27
C ILE A 57 11.34 5.30 13.26
N LYS A 58 11.12 6.45 13.92
CA LYS A 58 10.01 6.61 14.87
C LYS A 58 8.64 6.40 14.22
N TYR A 59 8.49 6.82 12.96
CA TYR A 59 7.27 6.59 12.20
C TYR A 59 7.10 5.10 11.88
N MET A 60 8.14 4.43 11.39
CA MET A 60 8.10 2.98 11.14
C MET A 60 7.77 2.18 12.40
N GLU A 61 8.32 2.55 13.56
CA GLU A 61 8.02 1.91 14.85
C GLU A 61 6.55 2.08 15.29
N SER A 62 5.89 3.16 14.87
CA SER A 62 4.49 3.43 15.21
C SER A 62 3.48 2.65 14.34
N ILE A 63 3.93 2.06 13.24
CA ILE A 63 3.10 1.25 12.35
C ILE A 63 3.05 -0.18 12.87
N HIS A 64 1.84 -0.72 13.05
CA HIS A 64 1.62 -2.05 13.60
C HIS A 64 0.78 -2.99 12.72
N ASN A 65 -0.08 -2.43 11.87
CA ASN A 65 -1.06 -3.21 11.12
C ASN A 65 -0.82 -3.23 9.61
N GLU A 66 0.32 -2.71 9.17
CA GLU A 66 0.62 -2.51 7.76
C GLU A 66 2.02 -3.05 7.44
N LYS A 67 2.24 -3.40 6.17
CA LYS A 67 3.56 -3.73 5.65
C LYS A 67 4.23 -2.51 5.07
N ILE A 68 5.50 -2.34 5.41
CA ILE A 68 6.32 -1.22 4.96
C ILE A 68 7.23 -1.68 3.82
N LEU A 69 7.12 -0.96 2.70
CA LEU A 69 8.06 -0.99 1.60
C LEU A 69 8.97 0.25 1.72
N LEU A 70 10.24 0.07 2.03
CA LEU A 70 11.18 1.18 2.25
C LEU A 70 12.06 1.39 1.02
N ILE A 71 12.10 2.61 0.49
CA ILE A 71 13.00 3.05 -0.56
C ILE A 71 13.99 4.02 0.05
N SER A 72 15.29 3.81 -0.15
CA SER A 72 16.30 4.68 0.41
C SER A 72 17.64 4.61 -0.32
N SER A 73 18.48 5.61 -0.12
CA SER A 73 19.87 5.56 -0.56
C SER A 73 20.68 4.53 0.23
N ILE A 74 21.77 4.03 -0.36
CA ILE A 74 22.64 3.04 0.32
C ILE A 74 23.27 3.62 1.59
N SER A 75 23.62 4.91 1.59
CA SER A 75 24.25 5.58 2.72
C SER A 75 23.31 5.69 3.91
N ASP A 76 22.03 5.91 3.65
CA ASP A 76 21.02 6.09 4.69
C ASP A 76 20.63 4.73 5.27
N ILE A 77 20.41 3.71 4.41
CA ILE A 77 20.17 2.32 4.87
C ILE A 77 21.32 1.82 5.73
N THR A 78 22.57 2.04 5.33
CA THR A 78 23.74 1.60 6.11
C THR A 78 23.72 2.11 7.54
N GLN A 79 23.19 3.31 7.77
CA GLN A 79 23.12 3.92 9.11
C GLN A 79 21.98 3.35 9.95
N ILE A 80 20.82 3.07 9.34
CA ILE A 80 19.62 2.67 10.09
C ILE A 80 19.38 1.16 10.11
N LEU A 81 20.09 0.37 9.29
CA LEU A 81 19.81 -1.06 9.08
C LEU A 81 19.70 -1.84 10.39
N THR A 82 20.64 -1.64 11.31
CA THR A 82 20.67 -2.33 12.61
C THR A 82 19.47 -2.01 13.51
N GLN A 83 18.87 -0.82 13.34
CA GLN A 83 17.69 -0.40 14.11
C GLN A 83 16.41 -0.97 13.50
N ILE A 84 16.36 -1.05 12.17
CA ILE A 84 15.17 -1.45 11.43
C ILE A 84 15.10 -2.96 11.11
N GLU A 85 16.22 -3.69 11.25
CA GLU A 85 16.32 -5.12 10.97
C GLU A 85 15.28 -5.94 11.74
N ASN A 86 15.07 -5.61 13.01
CA ASN A 86 14.14 -6.32 13.91
C ASN A 86 12.67 -5.91 13.74
N LEU A 87 12.37 -4.90 12.94
CA LEU A 87 11.01 -4.43 12.71
C LEU A 87 10.27 -5.38 11.76
N SER A 88 9.30 -6.13 12.26
CA SER A 88 8.53 -7.13 11.50
C SER A 88 7.55 -6.52 10.50
N GLN A 89 7.21 -5.24 10.68
CA GLN A 89 6.40 -4.46 9.77
C GLN A 89 7.16 -4.12 8.47
N ILE A 90 8.50 -4.09 8.49
CA ILE A 90 9.29 -3.88 7.28
C ILE A 90 9.38 -5.20 6.53
N ASP A 91 8.67 -5.23 5.40
CA ASP A 91 8.67 -6.37 4.49
C ASP A 91 9.91 -6.32 3.58
N SER A 92 10.08 -5.18 2.89
CA SER A 92 11.03 -5.06 1.80
C SER A 92 11.73 -3.71 1.76
N ILE A 93 13.01 -3.73 1.38
CA ILE A 93 13.88 -2.56 1.25
C ILE A 93 14.44 -2.51 -0.17
N PHE A 94 14.25 -1.36 -0.82
CA PHE A 94 14.75 -1.02 -2.15
C PHE A 94 15.83 0.05 -2.03
N ILE A 95 17.02 -0.23 -2.56
CA ILE A 95 18.11 0.73 -2.55
C ILE A 95 18.10 1.51 -3.86
N PHE A 96 18.02 2.83 -3.81
CA PHE A 96 18.04 3.69 -5.00
C PHE A 96 19.18 4.72 -4.93
N ASN A 97 20.14 4.65 -5.85
CA ASN A 97 21.13 5.72 -6.05
C ASN A 97 21.29 6.08 -7.52
N TRP A 98 21.31 7.38 -7.82
CA TRP A 98 21.60 7.93 -9.15
C TRP A 98 23.05 7.76 -9.60
N GLU A 99 24.00 7.84 -8.66
CA GLU A 99 25.44 7.77 -8.96
C GLU A 99 25.93 6.33 -8.76
N GLN A 100 26.06 5.59 -9.87
CA GLN A 100 26.52 4.20 -9.88
C GLN A 100 27.92 4.05 -9.28
N LYS A 101 28.03 3.21 -8.26
CA LYS A 101 29.06 2.17 -8.05
C LYS A 101 28.69 1.37 -6.80
N PHE A 102 28.32 0.11 -7.01
CA PHE A 102 27.93 -0.81 -5.93
C PHE A 102 28.90 -1.98 -5.90
N ASP A 103 30.17 -1.69 -5.62
CA ASP A 103 31.16 -2.76 -5.45
C ASP A 103 31.03 -3.29 -4.01
N ASP A 104 30.61 -4.56 -3.90
CA ASP A 104 30.66 -5.43 -2.72
C ASP A 104 30.21 -4.82 -1.37
N CYS A 105 29.04 -4.21 -1.33
CA CYS A 105 28.47 -3.77 -0.05
C CYS A 105 27.93 -4.98 0.74
N PRO A 106 28.41 -5.26 1.98
CA PRO A 106 27.99 -6.43 2.77
C PRO A 106 26.49 -6.45 3.09
N ILE A 107 25.88 -5.27 3.10
CA ILE A 107 24.47 -5.04 3.40
C ILE A 107 23.56 -5.76 2.41
N LEU A 108 24.02 -5.99 1.18
CA LEU A 108 23.27 -6.65 0.11
C LEU A 108 22.91 -8.12 0.39
N LYS A 109 23.50 -8.73 1.43
CA LYS A 109 23.15 -10.09 1.86
C LYS A 109 21.96 -10.13 2.81
N HIS A 110 21.42 -8.97 3.18
CA HIS A 110 20.30 -8.89 4.10
C HIS A 110 19.00 -9.36 3.42
N SER A 111 18.24 -10.24 4.09
CA SER A 111 17.08 -10.94 3.51
C SER A 111 15.94 -10.01 3.08
N LYS A 112 15.79 -8.86 3.75
CA LYS A 112 14.76 -7.85 3.42
C LYS A 112 15.13 -6.95 2.24
N ILE A 113 16.35 -7.03 1.70
CA ILE A 113 16.76 -6.17 0.59
C ILE A 113 16.42 -6.86 -0.73
N ILE A 114 15.49 -6.28 -1.48
CA ILE A 114 15.05 -6.83 -2.77
C ILE A 114 16.09 -6.55 -3.86
N GLY A 115 16.66 -5.34 -3.87
CA GLY A 115 17.60 -4.98 -4.92
C GLY A 115 18.11 -3.55 -4.83
N ILE A 116 19.02 -3.27 -5.75
CA ILE A 116 19.60 -1.95 -5.97
C ILE A 116 19.20 -1.46 -7.35
N PHE A 117 18.78 -0.21 -7.40
CA PHE A 117 18.27 0.43 -8.59
C PHE A 117 19.01 1.75 -8.81
N ASN A 118 19.38 1.98 -10.06
CA ASN A 118 19.96 3.24 -10.54
C ASN A 118 19.05 3.92 -11.57
N ASP A 119 17.94 3.27 -11.88
CA ASP A 119 16.94 3.67 -12.84
C ASP A 119 15.58 3.56 -12.16
N PHE A 120 14.79 4.63 -12.26
CA PHE A 120 13.51 4.71 -11.56
C PHE A 120 12.46 3.79 -12.21
N ASP A 121 12.55 3.50 -13.51
CA ASP A 121 11.60 2.61 -14.19
C ASP A 121 11.77 1.18 -13.67
N MET A 122 13.01 0.73 -13.55
CA MET A 122 13.35 -0.58 -12.96
C MET A 122 12.93 -0.68 -11.49
N LEU A 123 13.13 0.39 -10.71
CA LEU A 123 12.64 0.48 -9.33
C LEU A 123 11.11 0.35 -9.29
N SER A 124 10.40 1.10 -10.13
CA SER A 124 8.94 1.13 -10.19
C SER A 124 8.37 -0.25 -10.46
N VAL A 125 8.89 -0.93 -11.49
CA VAL A 125 8.48 -2.30 -11.84
C VAL A 125 8.73 -3.28 -10.70
N SER A 126 9.82 -3.10 -9.95
CA SER A 126 10.11 -3.97 -8.81
C SER A 126 9.19 -3.72 -7.62
N ILE A 127 8.81 -2.46 -7.37
CA ILE A 127 7.86 -2.10 -6.32
C ILE A 127 6.47 -2.65 -6.68
N GLU A 128 5.99 -2.43 -7.91
CA GLU A 128 4.70 -2.92 -8.39
C GLU A 128 4.59 -4.44 -8.21
N LYS A 129 5.62 -5.19 -8.60
CA LYS A 129 5.66 -6.65 -8.40
C LYS A 129 5.61 -7.06 -6.94
N GLN A 130 6.27 -6.32 -6.06
CA GLN A 130 6.26 -6.63 -4.63
C GLN A 130 4.89 -6.33 -4.01
N ILE A 131 4.24 -5.24 -4.43
CA ILE A 131 2.86 -4.92 -4.03
C ILE A 131 1.92 -6.03 -4.51
N GLU A 132 2.00 -6.43 -5.78
CA GLU A 132 1.18 -7.54 -6.30
C GLU A 132 1.39 -8.84 -5.51
N PHE A 133 2.64 -9.18 -5.20
CA PHE A 133 2.99 -10.35 -4.41
C PHE A 133 2.42 -10.30 -2.98
N LEU A 134 2.48 -9.14 -2.33
CA LEU A 134 1.93 -8.94 -0.99
C LEU A 134 0.41 -9.02 -0.99
N ASN A 135 -0.25 -8.41 -1.98
CA ASN A 135 -1.71 -8.46 -2.13
C ASN A 135 -2.18 -9.90 -2.35
N GLU A 136 -1.48 -10.70 -3.17
CA GLU A 136 -1.79 -12.13 -3.32
C GLU A 136 -1.67 -12.90 -1.98
N HIS A 137 -0.71 -12.54 -1.14
CA HIS A 137 -0.56 -13.14 0.20
C HIS A 137 -1.67 -12.71 1.14
N PHE A 138 -2.01 -11.42 1.21
CA PHE A 138 -3.10 -10.92 2.05
C PHE A 138 -4.44 -11.57 1.69
N GLN A 139 -4.75 -11.65 0.40
CA GLN A 139 -5.96 -12.31 -0.09
C GLN A 139 -6.00 -13.78 0.33
N THR A 140 -4.89 -14.52 0.15
CA THR A 140 -4.79 -15.92 0.58
C THR A 140 -5.04 -16.08 2.08
N PHE A 141 -4.54 -15.16 2.91
CA PHE A 141 -4.77 -15.21 4.36
C PHE A 141 -6.18 -14.79 4.78
N SER A 142 -6.85 -13.89 4.04
CA SER A 142 -8.25 -13.53 4.31
C SER A 142 -9.21 -14.70 4.10
N PHE A 143 -8.91 -15.62 3.17
CA PHE A 143 -9.70 -16.82 2.92
C PHE A 143 -9.41 -17.97 3.89
N PHE A 144 -8.20 -18.01 4.46
CA PHE A 144 -7.74 -19.05 5.36
C PHE A 144 -7.33 -18.46 6.71
N ASP A 145 -8.33 -18.29 7.58
CA ASP A 145 -8.09 -18.03 9.00
C ASP A 145 -7.18 -19.15 9.56
N GLN A 146 -5.99 -18.77 10.05
CA GLN A 146 -4.87 -19.66 10.36
C GLN A 146 -5.13 -20.61 11.54
N ASN A 147 -6.31 -20.54 12.15
CA ASN A 147 -6.73 -21.43 13.24
C ASN A 147 -7.54 -22.65 12.79
N GLU A 148 -7.89 -22.77 11.50
CA GLU A 148 -8.70 -23.88 11.02
C GLU A 148 -7.93 -24.79 10.07
N HIS A 149 -7.52 -25.93 10.62
CA HIS A 149 -6.98 -27.05 9.86
C HIS A 149 -7.85 -27.34 8.62
N PHE A 150 -7.16 -27.40 7.48
CA PHE A 150 -7.65 -27.83 6.18
C PHE A 150 -8.73 -28.92 6.29
N ILE A 151 -9.89 -28.65 5.67
CA ILE A 151 -11.17 -29.37 5.68
C ILE A 151 -12.08 -28.96 6.85
N LYS A 152 -12.73 -27.79 6.70
CA LYS A 152 -13.92 -27.42 7.48
C LYS A 152 -15.00 -28.48 7.29
N ASP A 153 -15.35 -29.17 8.37
CA ASP A 153 -16.51 -30.04 8.43
C ASP A 153 -17.78 -29.16 8.46
N LEU A 154 -18.33 -28.88 7.28
CA LEU A 154 -19.51 -28.04 7.06
C LEU A 154 -20.75 -28.48 7.88
N SER A 155 -20.77 -29.71 8.43
CA SER A 155 -21.84 -30.17 9.31
C SER A 155 -21.84 -29.49 10.69
N LYS A 156 -20.69 -28.96 11.14
CA LYS A 156 -20.53 -28.30 12.45
C LYS A 156 -20.72 -26.78 12.42
N HIS A 157 -20.79 -26.19 11.22
CA HIS A 157 -20.89 -24.76 10.99
C HIS A 157 -22.30 -24.31 10.58
N THR A 158 -23.33 -25.03 11.03
CA THR A 158 -24.74 -24.64 10.80
C THR A 158 -25.04 -23.24 11.33
N ALA A 159 -24.39 -22.82 12.41
CA ALA A 159 -24.46 -21.45 12.91
C ALA A 159 -23.87 -20.44 11.91
N ASP A 160 -22.74 -20.74 11.29
CA ASP A 160 -22.13 -19.88 10.27
C ASP A 160 -22.99 -19.84 9.02
N LEU A 161 -23.60 -20.96 8.62
CA LEU A 161 -24.50 -21.04 7.48
C LEU A 161 -25.79 -20.23 7.72
N LEU A 162 -26.32 -20.26 8.94
CA LEU A 162 -27.42 -19.39 9.36
C LEU A 162 -27.00 -17.92 9.39
N TRP A 163 -25.77 -17.62 9.83
CA TRP A 163 -25.20 -16.27 9.75
C TRP A 163 -25.05 -15.79 8.30
N TYR A 164 -24.56 -16.64 7.40
CA TYR A 164 -24.49 -16.33 5.97
C TYR A 164 -25.87 -16.11 5.37
N GLN A 165 -26.88 -16.88 5.77
CA GLN A 165 -28.26 -16.69 5.33
C GLN A 165 -28.86 -15.39 5.87
N LEU A 166 -28.66 -15.07 7.15
CA LEU A 166 -29.08 -13.81 7.75
C LEU A 166 -28.36 -12.61 7.13
N TYR A 167 -27.06 -12.73 6.91
CA TYR A 167 -26.24 -11.72 6.25
C TYR A 167 -26.67 -11.51 4.81
N HIS A 168 -26.88 -12.58 4.05
CA HIS A 168 -27.46 -12.54 2.71
C HIS A 168 -28.84 -11.89 2.71
N ASP A 169 -29.72 -12.25 3.64
CA ASP A 169 -31.05 -11.66 3.74
C ASP A 169 -31.00 -10.18 4.10
N VAL A 170 -30.11 -9.76 5.00
CA VAL A 170 -29.89 -8.33 5.32
C VAL A 170 -29.33 -7.59 4.10
N LEU A 171 -28.34 -8.16 3.41
CA LEU A 171 -27.79 -7.57 2.18
C LEU A 171 -28.86 -7.47 1.08
N CYS A 172 -29.64 -8.51 0.84
CA CYS A 172 -30.72 -8.55 -0.14
C CYS A 172 -31.96 -7.76 0.27
N GLN A 173 -32.12 -7.40 1.54
CA GLN A 173 -33.12 -6.44 2.01
C GLN A 173 -32.60 -5.00 1.93
N SER A 174 -31.28 -4.81 1.98
CA SER A 174 -30.61 -3.51 1.86
C SER A 174 -30.41 -3.03 0.40
N THR A 175 -30.77 -3.82 -0.60
CA THR A 175 -30.59 -3.55 -2.05
C THR A 175 -31.47 -2.44 -2.64
N TYR A 176 -31.81 -1.42 -1.86
CA TYR A 176 -31.91 -0.08 -2.41
C TYR A 176 -30.59 0.62 -2.16
N ILE A 177 -29.58 0.31 -2.98
CA ILE A 177 -28.49 1.27 -3.21
C ILE A 177 -29.18 2.49 -3.80
N THR A 178 -29.50 3.45 -2.94
CA THR A 178 -30.06 4.72 -3.38
C THR A 178 -28.96 5.44 -4.16
N GLU A 179 -29.36 6.17 -5.20
CA GLU A 179 -28.44 7.01 -5.96
C GLU A 179 -27.62 7.91 -5.00
N ASP A 180 -28.23 8.37 -3.91
CA ASP A 180 -27.60 9.18 -2.87
C ASP A 180 -26.46 8.46 -2.13
N ALA A 181 -26.66 7.19 -1.75
CA ALA A 181 -25.62 6.37 -1.12
C ALA A 181 -24.46 6.09 -2.07
N LEU A 182 -24.74 5.84 -3.36
CA LEU A 182 -23.72 5.64 -4.39
C LEU A 182 -22.89 6.91 -4.60
N GLN A 183 -23.54 8.07 -4.71
CA GLN A 183 -22.83 9.35 -4.86
C GLN A 183 -22.00 9.70 -3.63
N THR A 184 -22.51 9.39 -2.43
CA THR A 184 -21.76 9.56 -1.18
C THR A 184 -20.51 8.69 -1.16
N MET A 185 -20.64 7.40 -1.50
CA MET A 185 -19.49 6.51 -1.63
C MET A 185 -18.46 7.05 -2.63
N ILE A 186 -18.88 7.41 -3.85
CA ILE A 186 -17.97 7.94 -4.87
C ILE A 186 -17.26 9.22 -4.37
N HIS A 187 -17.97 10.08 -3.63
CA HIS A 187 -17.38 11.30 -3.06
C HIS A 187 -16.28 10.98 -2.04
N GLU A 188 -16.53 10.04 -1.13
CA GLU A 188 -15.55 9.62 -0.12
C GLU A 188 -14.31 9.00 -0.79
N TYR A 189 -14.49 8.11 -1.76
CA TYR A 189 -13.38 7.51 -2.53
C TYR A 189 -12.58 8.56 -3.30
N ARG A 190 -13.24 9.51 -3.99
CA ARG A 190 -12.54 10.64 -4.63
C ARG A 190 -11.72 11.45 -3.64
N SER A 191 -12.22 11.65 -2.42
CA SER A 191 -11.49 12.35 -1.36
C SER A 191 -10.28 11.54 -0.87
N SER A 192 -10.43 10.22 -0.77
CA SER A 192 -9.40 9.28 -0.34
C SER A 192 -8.26 9.10 -1.36
N TYR A 193 -8.52 9.25 -2.65
CA TYR A 193 -7.53 8.93 -3.70
C TYR A 193 -7.08 10.12 -4.57
N ARG A 194 -7.33 11.37 -4.14
CA ARG A 194 -7.07 12.61 -4.95
C ARG A 194 -5.70 12.71 -5.63
N GLU A 195 -4.67 12.11 -5.05
CA GLU A 195 -3.28 12.26 -5.49
C GLU A 195 -2.82 11.12 -6.41
N ASN A 196 -3.60 10.04 -6.51
CA ASN A 196 -3.36 8.96 -7.48
C ASN A 196 -4.27 9.14 -8.71
N SER A 197 -3.67 9.57 -9.81
CA SER A 197 -4.39 9.78 -11.07
C SER A 197 -5.03 8.51 -11.63
N LYS A 198 -4.44 7.33 -11.39
CA LYS A 198 -4.95 6.04 -11.87
C LYS A 198 -6.16 5.58 -11.07
N ALA A 199 -6.11 5.74 -9.74
CA ALA A 199 -7.23 5.45 -8.87
C ALA A 199 -8.41 6.38 -9.19
N ILE A 200 -8.16 7.68 -9.37
CA ILE A 200 -9.19 8.64 -9.79
C ILE A 200 -9.79 8.27 -11.15
N GLU A 201 -8.97 7.91 -12.15
CA GLU A 201 -9.48 7.48 -13.46
C GLU A 201 -10.41 6.27 -13.35
N THR A 202 -10.02 5.28 -12.52
CA THR A 202 -10.84 4.10 -12.25
C THR A 202 -12.17 4.48 -11.58
N ILE A 203 -12.14 5.36 -10.58
CA ILE A 203 -13.33 5.84 -9.87
C ILE A 203 -14.26 6.60 -10.83
N GLU A 204 -13.73 7.44 -11.72
CA GLU A 204 -14.53 8.16 -12.72
C GLU A 204 -15.15 7.21 -13.75
N ASN A 205 -14.42 6.18 -14.17
CA ASN A 205 -14.95 5.16 -15.08
C ASN A 205 -16.08 4.38 -14.42
N PHE A 206 -15.94 4.01 -13.16
CA PHE A 206 -17.02 3.41 -12.38
C PHE A 206 -18.23 4.32 -12.23
N ALA A 207 -18.02 5.59 -11.84
CA ALA A 207 -19.10 6.55 -11.68
C ALA A 207 -19.92 6.76 -12.96
N ARG A 208 -19.30 6.60 -14.14
CA ARG A 208 -19.94 6.78 -15.45
C ARG A 208 -20.63 5.53 -15.97
N GLU A 209 -20.01 4.36 -15.78
CA GLU A 209 -20.40 3.12 -16.45
C GLU A 209 -21.09 2.11 -15.52
N TYR A 210 -21.09 2.34 -14.20
CA TYR A 210 -21.71 1.43 -13.26
C TYR A 210 -23.23 1.31 -13.47
N ARG A 211 -23.69 0.06 -13.45
CA ARG A 211 -25.11 -0.30 -13.42
C ARG A 211 -25.29 -1.39 -12.36
N PRO A 212 -26.38 -1.37 -11.57
CA PRO A 212 -26.63 -2.40 -10.57
C PRO A 212 -26.61 -3.82 -11.16
N ASP A 213 -27.13 -4.00 -12.37
CA ASP A 213 -27.18 -5.29 -13.08
C ASP A 213 -25.78 -5.81 -13.47
N ASP A 214 -24.79 -4.91 -13.57
CA ASP A 214 -23.40 -5.23 -13.92
C ASP A 214 -22.48 -5.27 -12.70
N ALA A 215 -23.03 -5.21 -11.47
CA ALA A 215 -22.25 -5.14 -10.23
C ALA A 215 -21.24 -6.28 -10.09
N LEU A 216 -21.64 -7.50 -10.45
CA LEU A 216 -20.75 -8.68 -10.45
C LEU A 216 -19.58 -8.52 -11.43
N GLN A 217 -19.80 -7.90 -12.59
CA GLN A 217 -18.73 -7.68 -13.57
C GLN A 217 -17.72 -6.65 -13.06
N TRP A 218 -18.18 -5.63 -12.33
CA TRP A 218 -17.29 -4.69 -11.66
C TRP A 218 -16.47 -5.36 -10.58
N TYR A 219 -17.10 -6.19 -9.73
CA TYR A 219 -16.38 -6.95 -8.70
C TYR A 219 -15.34 -7.92 -9.26
N LEU A 220 -15.60 -8.51 -10.43
CA LEU A 220 -14.68 -9.44 -11.10
C LEU A 220 -13.62 -8.76 -11.97
N LYS A 221 -13.77 -7.46 -12.28
CA LYS A 221 -12.74 -6.70 -12.98
C LYS A 221 -11.57 -6.50 -12.00
N LYS A 222 -10.39 -7.01 -12.39
CA LYS A 222 -9.11 -6.86 -11.66
C LYS A 222 -8.74 -5.41 -11.28
N HIS A 223 -9.43 -4.41 -11.84
CA HIS A 223 -9.23 -2.98 -11.59
C HIS A 223 -10.17 -2.39 -10.54
N PHE A 224 -11.23 -3.09 -10.13
CA PHE A 224 -12.19 -2.60 -9.12
C PHE A 224 -12.00 -3.25 -7.74
N SER A 225 -11.07 -4.21 -7.63
CA SER A 225 -10.43 -4.55 -6.36
C SER A 225 -9.54 -3.37 -5.98
N ILE A 226 -10.17 -2.32 -5.48
CA ILE A 226 -9.52 -1.37 -4.58
C ILE A 226 -9.42 -2.13 -3.27
N GLU A 227 -8.23 -2.66 -3.01
CA GLU A 227 -7.77 -3.13 -1.70
C GLU A 227 -6.54 -2.31 -1.33
#